data_AF-A0AAX6EDJ6-F1
#
_entry.id   AF-A0AAX6EDJ6-F1
#
_cell.length_a   1.000
_cell.length_b   1.000
_cell.length_c   1.000
_cell.angle_alpha   90.00
_cell.angle_beta   90.00
_cell.angle_gamma   90.00
#
_symmetry.space_group_name_H-M   'P 1'
#
loop_
_entity.id
_entity.type
_entity.pdbx_description
1 polymer ?
#
loop_
_entity_poly.entity_id
_entity_poly.type
_entity_poly.pdbx_seq_one_letter_code
_entity_poly.pdbx_strand_id
1 'polypeptide(L)'
;MKTTMLISSSPSLHLLLPPPPPTPKIPLSPPKTLRRTALLSSTSLLPLFFFPPPSTSSPPPPPPPPPRPVADFSEIKGSGGVKALDLRSGDGEIPVDGDQVAIHYYGRLAAKQGWRFDSTYDHKDEMGGPLPFVFVLGSGKVISGIETTVKSMRVSGIRRIIVPPSQGYQSTSQEPYTS
;
A
#
# COMPACT_ATOMS: atom_id res chain seq x y z
N MET A 1 2.13 24.77 -7.91
CA MET A 1 0.73 24.30 -7.82
C MET A 1 0.53 23.51 -6.51
N LYS A 2 -0.68 23.40 -5.94
CA LYS A 2 -0.93 22.53 -4.77
C LYS A 2 -1.02 21.06 -5.22
N THR A 3 -0.31 20.19 -4.54
CA THR A 3 -0.19 18.77 -4.90
C THR A 3 -0.66 17.89 -3.75
N THR A 4 -1.55 16.93 -4.05
CA THR A 4 -1.95 15.90 -3.10
C THR A 4 -1.21 14.60 -3.42
N MET A 5 -0.53 14.02 -2.44
CA MET A 5 0.15 12.73 -2.59
C MET A 5 -0.29 11.75 -1.53
N LEU A 6 -0.35 10.46 -1.88
CA LEU A 6 -0.31 9.38 -0.92
C LEU A 6 1.12 8.83 -0.89
N ILE A 7 1.73 8.73 0.29
CA ILE A 7 3.08 8.20 0.47
C ILE A 7 2.98 6.97 1.36
N SER A 8 3.59 5.87 0.93
CA SER A 8 3.77 4.64 1.70
C SER A 8 5.26 4.34 1.77
N SER A 9 5.86 4.43 2.96
CA SER A 9 7.25 4.00 3.17
C SER A 9 7.33 2.47 3.15
N SER A 10 8.15 1.91 2.25
CA SER A 10 8.34 0.46 2.14
C SER A 10 9.44 0.00 3.09
N PRO A 11 9.27 -1.10 3.85
CA PRO A 11 10.33 -1.65 4.69
C PRO A 11 11.47 -2.33 3.89
N SER A 12 11.32 -2.49 2.58
CA SER A 12 12.29 -3.25 1.78
C SER A 12 13.45 -2.39 1.27
N LEU A 13 14.48 -2.21 2.10
CA LEU A 13 15.84 -2.26 1.58
C LEU A 13 16.19 -3.74 1.44
N HIS A 14 15.98 -4.28 0.24
CA HIS A 14 16.55 -5.58 -0.12
C HIS A 14 18.06 -5.38 -0.13
N LEU A 15 18.71 -5.68 1.00
CA LEU A 15 20.13 -5.97 1.04
C LEU A 15 20.37 -6.94 -0.12
N LEU A 16 21.25 -6.54 -1.04
CA LEU A 16 21.59 -7.29 -2.24
C LEU A 16 22.26 -8.61 -1.86
N LEU A 17 21.48 -9.55 -1.32
CA LEU A 17 21.89 -10.94 -1.22
C LEU A 17 22.07 -11.43 -2.66
N PRO A 18 23.24 -11.98 -3.02
CA PRO A 18 23.44 -12.57 -4.33
C PRO A 18 22.33 -13.59 -4.59
N PRO A 19 21.85 -13.72 -5.84
CA PRO A 19 20.79 -14.66 -6.18
C PRO A 19 21.16 -16.05 -5.66
N PRO A 20 20.22 -16.78 -5.01
CA PRO A 20 20.50 -18.14 -4.57
C PRO A 20 20.95 -18.98 -5.77
N PRO A 21 21.94 -19.87 -5.61
CA PRO A 21 22.42 -20.70 -6.70
C PRO A 21 21.25 -21.48 -7.32
N PRO A 22 21.23 -21.68 -8.64
CA PRO A 22 20.16 -22.41 -9.31
C PRO A 22 20.02 -23.78 -8.67
N THR A 23 18.85 -24.05 -8.09
CA THR A 23 18.56 -25.34 -7.47
C THR A 23 18.68 -26.46 -8.51
N PRO A 24 19.35 -27.57 -8.19
CA PRO A 24 19.41 -28.72 -9.08
C PRO A 24 17.99 -29.23 -9.35
N LYS A 25 17.64 -29.39 -10.63
CA LYS A 25 16.37 -29.96 -11.07
C LYS A 25 16.34 -31.43 -10.64
N ILE A 26 15.67 -31.72 -9.52
CA ILE A 26 15.37 -33.08 -9.12
C ILE A 26 14.39 -33.65 -10.16
N PRO A 27 14.72 -34.77 -10.83
CA PRO A 27 13.78 -35.40 -11.76
C PRO A 27 12.55 -35.88 -10.99
N LEU A 28 11.41 -35.27 -11.29
CA LEU A 28 10.11 -35.62 -10.74
C LEU A 28 9.75 -37.04 -11.23
N SER A 29 9.84 -38.03 -10.36
CA SER A 29 9.33 -39.37 -10.65
C SER A 29 7.82 -39.33 -10.83
N PRO A 30 7.24 -40.03 -11.84
CA PRO A 30 5.80 -40.04 -12.04
C PRO A 30 5.07 -40.75 -10.88
N PRO A 31 3.87 -40.29 -10.49
CA PRO A 31 3.10 -40.97 -9.45
C PRO A 31 2.65 -42.36 -9.94
N LYS A 32 2.89 -43.38 -9.12
CA LYS A 32 2.36 -44.73 -9.35
C LYS A 32 0.85 -44.72 -9.19
N THR A 33 0.14 -44.97 -10.30
CA THR A 33 -1.30 -45.17 -10.38
C THR A 33 -1.71 -46.41 -9.56
N LEU A 34 -2.41 -46.21 -8.44
CA LEU A 34 -3.05 -47.29 -7.71
C LEU A 34 -4.55 -47.33 -8.07
N ARG A 35 -4.93 -48.29 -8.91
CA ARG A 35 -6.32 -48.63 -9.17
C ARG A 35 -6.92 -49.29 -7.92
N ARG A 36 -8.04 -48.77 -7.43
CA ARG A 36 -8.89 -49.44 -6.44
C ARG A 36 -10.29 -49.60 -7.04
N THR A 37 -10.64 -50.83 -7.34
CA THR A 37 -11.95 -51.27 -7.81
C THR A 37 -12.83 -51.70 -6.64
N ALA A 38 -14.16 -51.60 -6.86
CA ALA A 38 -15.23 -52.37 -6.22
C ALA A 38 -15.67 -51.84 -4.83
N LEU A 39 -16.93 -51.87 -4.37
CA LEU A 39 -18.17 -52.55 -4.77
C LEU A 39 -19.38 -51.84 -4.09
N LEU A 40 -20.58 -52.12 -4.62
CA LEU A 40 -21.91 -51.58 -4.30
C LEU A 40 -22.42 -51.81 -2.86
N SER A 41 -23.51 -51.08 -2.54
CA SER A 41 -24.51 -51.20 -1.44
C SER A 41 -24.41 -50.05 -0.44
N SER A 42 -25.46 -49.42 0.08
CA SER A 42 -26.85 -49.83 0.32
C SER A 42 -27.70 -48.55 0.40
N THR A 43 -28.90 -48.56 -0.18
CA THR A 43 -29.89 -47.50 -0.04
C THR A 43 -30.49 -47.52 1.37
N SER A 44 -30.25 -46.48 2.16
CA SER A 44 -30.96 -46.26 3.43
C SER A 44 -31.90 -45.06 3.28
N LEU A 45 -33.21 -45.33 3.22
CA LEU A 45 -34.25 -44.32 3.33
C LEU A 45 -34.21 -43.70 4.73
N LEU A 46 -33.89 -42.41 4.82
CA LEU A 46 -34.00 -41.64 6.06
C LEU A 46 -35.47 -41.25 6.30
N PRO A 47 -36.02 -41.39 7.52
CA PRO A 47 -37.33 -40.84 7.85
C PRO A 47 -37.26 -39.31 7.86
N LEU A 48 -38.22 -38.65 7.19
CA LEU A 48 -38.43 -37.21 7.29
C LEU A 48 -38.85 -36.85 8.72
N PHE A 49 -37.89 -36.50 9.57
CA PHE A 49 -38.16 -35.72 10.76
C PHE A 49 -38.53 -34.31 10.32
N PHE A 50 -39.81 -33.96 10.44
CA PHE A 50 -40.29 -32.60 10.30
C PHE A 50 -39.80 -31.78 11.50
N PHE A 51 -38.59 -31.24 11.41
CA PHE A 51 -38.10 -30.25 12.37
C PHE A 51 -38.89 -28.96 12.14
N PRO A 52 -39.68 -28.47 13.11
CA PRO A 52 -40.22 -27.12 13.00
C PRO A 52 -39.04 -26.15 12.91
N PRO A 53 -39.08 -25.14 12.02
CA PRO A 53 -38.01 -24.17 11.97
C PRO A 53 -37.90 -23.50 13.35
N PRO A 54 -36.70 -23.36 13.93
CA PRO A 54 -36.56 -22.54 15.12
C PRO A 54 -37.09 -21.15 14.74
N SER A 55 -38.10 -20.67 15.45
CA SER A 55 -38.45 -19.26 15.41
C SER A 55 -37.27 -18.50 16.00
N THR A 56 -36.27 -18.22 15.17
CA THR A 56 -35.17 -17.33 15.50
C THR A 56 -35.75 -15.94 15.61
N SER A 57 -36.15 -15.57 16.83
CA SER A 57 -36.21 -14.17 17.22
C SER A 57 -34.79 -13.64 17.11
N SER A 58 -34.46 -13.03 15.97
CA SER A 58 -33.17 -12.37 15.80
C SER A 58 -33.03 -11.30 16.88
N PRO A 59 -31.92 -11.27 17.64
CA PRO A 59 -31.67 -10.16 18.55
C PRO A 59 -31.66 -8.85 17.74
N PRO A 60 -32.11 -7.73 18.34
CA PRO A 60 -32.07 -6.44 17.67
C PRO A 60 -30.63 -6.13 17.24
N PRO A 61 -30.43 -5.47 16.09
CA PRO A 61 -29.10 -5.13 15.62
C PRO A 61 -28.38 -4.26 16.68
N PRO A 62 -27.05 -4.41 16.85
CA PRO A 62 -26.30 -3.56 17.77
C PRO A 62 -26.46 -2.09 17.36
N PRO A 63 -26.41 -1.15 18.32
CA PRO A 63 -26.44 0.27 18.01
C PRO A 63 -25.32 0.62 17.02
N PRO A 64 -25.54 1.61 16.13
CA PRO A 64 -24.51 2.04 15.21
C PRO A 64 -23.27 2.48 16.00
N PRO A 65 -22.05 2.13 15.54
CA PRO A 65 -20.84 2.57 16.20
C PRO A 65 -20.80 4.11 16.23
N PRO A 66 -20.18 4.72 17.26
CA PRO A 66 -20.01 6.17 17.31
C PRO A 66 -19.32 6.66 16.02
N PRO A 67 -19.62 7.88 15.56
CA PRO A 67 -18.95 8.45 14.41
C PRO A 67 -17.44 8.44 14.65
N ARG A 68 -16.70 7.70 13.81
CA ARG A 68 -15.24 7.66 13.86
C ARG A 68 -14.73 9.10 13.71
N PRO A 69 -13.71 9.53 14.48
CA PRO A 69 -13.06 10.80 14.25
C PRO A 69 -12.71 10.90 12.77
N VAL A 70 -13.25 11.92 12.10
CA VAL A 70 -12.92 12.18 10.70
C VAL A 70 -11.46 12.56 10.72
N ALA A 71 -10.60 11.73 10.12
CA ALA A 71 -9.18 11.96 10.19
C ALA A 71 -8.87 13.26 9.41
N ASP A 72 -8.44 14.28 10.15
CA ASP A 72 -8.24 15.64 9.64
C ASP A 72 -6.78 15.91 9.24
N PHE A 73 -6.60 16.82 8.29
CA PHE A 73 -5.28 17.28 7.91
C PHE A 73 -4.67 18.17 9.01
N SER A 74 -3.44 17.86 9.41
CA SER A 74 -2.61 18.64 10.33
C SER A 74 -1.40 19.23 9.60
N GLU A 75 -0.93 20.41 9.97
CA GLU A 75 0.26 21.00 9.36
C GLU A 75 1.54 20.44 10.00
N ILE A 76 2.50 20.05 9.16
CA ILE A 76 3.81 19.61 9.64
C ILE A 76 4.60 20.85 10.07
N LYS A 77 4.99 20.91 11.34
CA LYS A 77 5.75 22.05 11.88
C LYS A 77 7.07 22.23 11.12
N GLY A 78 7.39 23.47 10.76
CA GLY A 78 8.63 23.81 10.06
C GLY A 78 8.69 23.41 8.60
N SER A 79 7.61 22.85 8.03
CA SER A 79 7.62 22.36 6.64
C SER A 79 7.23 23.43 5.61
N GLY A 80 6.99 24.67 6.02
CA GLY A 80 6.54 25.74 5.12
C GLY A 80 5.12 25.55 4.56
N GLY A 81 4.21 24.94 5.33
CA GLY A 81 2.79 24.84 4.98
C GLY A 81 2.33 23.49 4.40
N VAL A 82 3.10 22.42 4.59
CA VAL A 82 2.71 21.07 4.15
C VAL A 82 1.69 20.52 5.14
N LYS A 83 0.55 20.07 4.64
CA LYS A 83 -0.48 19.43 5.45
C LYS A 83 -0.43 17.93 5.27
N ALA A 84 -0.64 17.19 6.35
CA ALA A 84 -0.55 15.75 6.43
C ALA A 84 -1.78 15.14 7.11
N LEU A 85 -2.23 14.02 6.58
CA LEU A 85 -3.29 13.20 7.11
C LEU A 85 -2.77 11.76 7.20
N ASP A 86 -2.59 11.26 8.42
CA ASP A 86 -2.18 9.88 8.66
C ASP A 86 -3.34 8.93 8.39
N LEU A 87 -3.17 8.06 7.39
CA LEU A 87 -4.12 6.99 7.09
C LEU A 87 -3.76 5.70 7.82
N ARG A 88 -2.46 5.48 7.99
CA ARG A 88 -1.90 4.39 8.79
C ARG A 88 -0.60 4.85 9.41
N SER A 89 -0.51 4.79 10.74
CA SER A 89 0.77 5.00 11.40
C SER A 89 1.69 3.81 11.15
N GLY A 90 2.94 4.11 10.83
CA GLY A 90 4.00 3.11 10.76
C GLY A 90 4.48 2.71 12.15
N ASP A 91 5.09 1.54 12.24
CA ASP A 91 5.66 0.94 13.45
C ASP A 91 7.19 0.93 13.45
N GLY A 92 7.82 1.23 12.30
CA GLY A 92 9.27 1.27 12.18
C GLY A 92 9.92 2.55 12.69
N GLU A 93 11.20 2.67 12.38
CA GLU A 93 12.04 3.81 12.74
C GLU A 93 11.60 5.10 12.02
N ILE A 94 11.97 6.23 12.60
CA ILE A 94 11.80 7.54 11.97
C ILE A 94 13.10 7.83 11.22
N PRO A 95 13.06 7.97 9.88
CA PRO A 95 14.28 8.15 9.10
C PRO A 95 14.91 9.52 9.36
N VAL A 96 16.24 9.57 9.37
CA VAL A 96 17.06 10.76 9.60
C VAL A 96 17.84 11.16 8.35
N ASP A 97 18.45 12.34 8.38
CA ASP A 97 19.27 12.82 7.26
C ASP A 97 20.45 11.89 6.98
N GLY A 98 20.63 11.54 5.70
CA GLY A 98 21.61 10.55 5.24
C GLY A 98 21.04 9.16 5.02
N ASP A 99 19.85 8.84 5.55
CA ASP A 99 19.24 7.53 5.34
C ASP A 99 18.79 7.34 3.89
N GLN A 100 18.98 6.13 3.37
CA GLN A 100 18.37 5.72 2.11
C GLN A 100 16.93 5.27 2.38
N VAL A 101 15.97 5.96 1.76
CA VAL A 101 14.54 5.71 1.95
C VAL A 101 13.90 5.25 0.65
N ALA A 102 13.02 4.26 0.75
CA ALA A 102 12.18 3.78 -0.33
C ALA A 102 10.71 4.13 -0.06
N ILE A 103 10.07 4.87 -0.98
CA ILE A 103 8.65 5.22 -0.90
C ILE A 103 7.89 4.78 -2.13
N HIS A 104 6.65 4.36 -1.93
CA HIS A 104 5.65 4.39 -2.99
C HIS A 104 4.81 5.65 -2.87
N TYR A 105 4.52 6.28 -4.00
CA TYR A 105 3.60 7.40 -4.05
C TYR A 105 2.74 7.41 -5.29
N TYR A 106 1.65 8.17 -5.21
CA TYR A 106 1.01 8.74 -6.38
C TYR A 106 0.64 10.19 -6.09
N GLY A 107 0.86 11.06 -7.08
CA GLY A 107 0.62 12.49 -7.00
C GLY A 107 -0.52 12.96 -7.90
N ARG A 108 -1.30 13.91 -7.40
CA ARG A 108 -2.36 14.61 -8.16
C ARG A 108 -2.24 16.12 -7.99
N LEU A 109 -2.52 16.86 -9.06
CA LEU A 109 -2.59 18.32 -9.03
C LEU A 109 -3.99 18.78 -8.61
N ALA A 110 -4.11 19.47 -7.49
CA ALA A 110 -5.39 19.97 -6.99
C ALA A 110 -6.03 21.01 -7.95
N ALA A 111 -5.20 21.79 -8.64
CA ALA A 111 -5.64 22.87 -9.53
C ALA A 111 -6.09 22.40 -10.94
N LYS A 112 -5.72 21.19 -11.37
CA LYS A 112 -6.10 20.62 -12.68
C LYS A 112 -7.10 19.48 -12.51
N GLN A 113 -8.21 19.73 -11.80
CA GLN A 113 -9.26 18.72 -11.52
C GLN A 113 -8.74 17.40 -10.94
N GLY A 114 -7.66 17.43 -10.16
CA GLY A 114 -7.07 16.21 -9.60
C GLY A 114 -6.27 15.36 -10.59
N TRP A 115 -5.83 15.93 -11.72
CA TRP A 115 -5.00 15.25 -12.71
C TRP A 115 -3.79 14.58 -12.06
N ARG A 116 -3.61 13.28 -12.31
CA ARG A 116 -2.48 12.48 -11.81
C ARG A 116 -1.26 12.81 -12.67
N PHE A 117 -0.18 13.21 -12.02
CA PHE A 117 1.05 13.57 -12.74
C PHE A 117 2.15 12.51 -12.66
N ASP A 118 2.17 11.72 -11.58
CA ASP A 118 3.18 10.68 -11.40
C ASP A 118 2.71 9.65 -10.36
N SER A 119 3.22 8.43 -10.48
CA SER A 119 3.00 7.34 -9.54
C SER A 119 3.99 6.20 -9.72
N THR A 120 4.63 5.82 -8.62
CA THR A 120 5.50 4.65 -8.54
C THR A 120 4.78 3.34 -8.87
N TYR A 121 3.46 3.30 -8.68
CA TYR A 121 2.67 2.10 -8.99
C TYR A 121 2.56 1.80 -10.49
N ASP A 122 2.83 2.78 -11.36
CA ASP A 122 2.79 2.61 -12.82
C ASP A 122 4.10 1.99 -13.34
N HIS A 123 5.17 2.06 -12.55
CA HIS A 123 6.47 1.46 -12.87
C HIS A 123 6.55 0.05 -12.29
N LYS A 124 6.86 -0.95 -13.13
CA LYS A 124 6.91 -2.36 -12.74
C LYS A 124 8.32 -2.93 -12.80
N ASP A 125 8.66 -3.77 -11.84
CA ASP A 125 9.85 -4.61 -11.88
C ASP A 125 9.65 -5.81 -12.84
N GLU A 126 10.68 -6.62 -13.02
CA GLU A 126 10.66 -7.80 -13.89
C GLU A 126 9.60 -8.85 -13.47
N MET A 127 9.15 -8.81 -12.22
CA MET A 127 8.13 -9.71 -11.66
C MET A 127 6.72 -9.09 -11.71
N GLY A 128 6.58 -7.87 -12.20
CA GLY A 128 5.31 -7.13 -12.26
C GLY A 128 4.93 -6.40 -10.97
N GLY A 129 5.81 -6.35 -9.97
CA GLY A 129 5.65 -5.60 -8.73
C GLY A 129 5.88 -4.09 -8.92
N PRO A 130 5.27 -3.20 -8.11
CA PRO A 130 5.51 -1.77 -8.21
C PRO A 130 6.94 -1.42 -7.76
N LEU A 131 7.67 -0.62 -8.56
CA LEU A 131 9.01 -0.14 -8.21
C LEU A 131 8.92 1.06 -7.26
N PRO A 132 9.57 1.02 -6.08
CA PRO A 132 9.60 2.18 -5.19
C PRO A 132 10.52 3.28 -5.73
N PHE A 133 10.23 4.52 -5.36
CA PHE A 133 11.16 5.62 -5.55
C PHE A 133 12.15 5.64 -4.38
N VAL A 134 13.44 5.55 -4.69
CA VAL A 134 14.53 5.49 -3.71
C VAL A 134 15.35 6.77 -3.76
N PHE A 135 15.60 7.37 -2.60
CA PHE A 135 16.41 8.57 -2.49
C PHE A 135 17.11 8.64 -1.12
N VAL A 136 18.08 9.55 -0.99
CA VAL A 136 18.77 9.81 0.28
C VAL A 136 18.10 11.01 0.96
N LEU A 137 17.68 10.85 2.20
CA LEU A 137 16.99 11.90 2.94
C LEU A 137 17.93 13.07 3.23
N GLY A 138 17.47 14.30 2.94
CA GLY A 138 18.26 15.52 3.10
C GLY A 138 19.25 15.78 1.97
N SER A 139 19.23 14.99 0.89
CA SER A 139 20.11 15.23 -0.27
C SER A 139 19.60 16.34 -1.20
N GLY A 140 18.39 16.87 -0.98
CA GLY A 140 17.78 17.90 -1.82
C GLY A 140 17.42 17.42 -3.23
N LYS A 141 17.38 16.09 -3.45
CA LYS A 141 17.02 15.50 -4.76
C LYS A 141 15.52 15.35 -4.94
N VAL A 142 14.74 15.59 -3.88
CA VAL A 142 13.29 15.48 -3.85
C VAL A 142 12.71 16.81 -3.40
N ILE A 143 11.48 17.12 -3.80
CA ILE A 143 10.80 18.33 -3.34
C ILE A 143 10.74 18.37 -1.80
N SER A 144 11.00 19.55 -1.23
CA SER A 144 11.12 19.72 0.23
C SER A 144 9.88 19.25 0.99
N GLY A 145 8.69 19.36 0.40
CA GLY A 145 7.46 18.87 1.00
C GLY A 145 7.41 17.35 1.20
N ILE A 146 8.05 16.57 0.32
CA ILE A 146 8.16 15.11 0.50
C ILE A 146 9.22 14.80 1.56
N GLU A 147 10.39 15.45 1.50
CA GLU A 147 11.45 15.21 2.50
C GLU A 147 10.97 15.48 3.93
N THR A 148 10.32 16.63 4.15
CA THR A 148 9.76 17.01 5.46
C THR A 148 8.64 16.06 5.93
N THR A 149 7.88 15.51 4.98
CA THR A 149 6.87 14.50 5.28
C THR A 149 7.50 13.19 5.73
N VAL A 150 8.48 12.69 4.97
CA VAL A 150 9.17 11.43 5.25
C VAL A 150 9.91 11.52 6.59
N LYS A 151 10.58 12.65 6.88
CA LYS A 151 11.21 12.92 8.19
C LYS A 151 10.25 12.91 9.38
N SER A 152 8.96 13.14 9.15
CA SER A 152 7.95 13.24 10.22
C SER A 152 7.02 12.03 10.29
N MET A 153 7.34 10.94 9.60
CA MET A 153 6.57 9.70 9.65
C MET A 153 7.46 8.48 9.91
N ARG A 154 6.84 7.41 10.38
CA ARG A 154 7.51 6.12 10.64
C ARG A 154 7.46 5.23 9.40
N VAL A 155 8.48 4.38 9.26
CA VAL A 155 8.49 3.30 8.25
C VAL A 155 7.23 2.43 8.36
N SER A 156 6.75 1.91 7.22
CA SER A 156 5.45 1.24 7.04
C SER A 156 4.20 2.14 7.16
N GLY A 157 4.38 3.44 7.40
CA GLY A 157 3.31 4.41 7.46
C GLY A 157 2.69 4.72 6.09
N ILE A 158 1.42 5.11 6.10
CA ILE A 158 0.70 5.65 4.94
C ILE A 158 0.14 7.01 5.31
N ARG A 159 0.53 8.04 4.55
CA ARG A 159 0.10 9.42 4.79
C ARG A 159 -0.37 10.06 3.49
N ARG A 160 -1.46 10.82 3.57
CA ARG A 160 -1.86 11.75 2.51
C ARG A 160 -1.30 13.13 2.83
N ILE A 161 -0.62 13.77 1.90
CA ILE A 161 -0.09 15.13 2.07
C ILE A 161 -0.63 16.10 1.05
N ILE A 162 -0.71 17.38 1.43
CA ILE A 162 -0.96 18.52 0.55
C ILE A 162 0.28 19.41 0.61
N VAL A 163 0.99 19.49 -0.51
CA VAL A 163 2.22 20.26 -0.66
C VAL A 163 1.89 21.61 -1.31
N PRO A 164 2.17 22.76 -0.65
CA PRO A 164 2.01 24.07 -1.27
C PRO A 164 3.03 24.28 -2.39
N PRO A 165 2.77 25.18 -3.35
CA PRO A 165 3.69 25.46 -4.47
C PRO A 165 5.13 25.74 -4.04
N SER A 166 5.31 26.50 -2.94
CA SER A 166 6.61 26.87 -2.39
C SER A 166 7.46 25.68 -1.95
N GLN A 167 6.83 24.56 -1.59
CA GLN A 167 7.47 23.34 -1.09
C GLN A 167 7.41 22.18 -2.09
N GLY A 168 6.90 22.45 -3.30
CA GLY A 168 6.72 21.48 -4.37
C GLY A 168 7.34 21.99 -5.66
N TYR A 169 6.63 21.81 -6.77
CA TYR A 169 7.06 22.31 -8.07
C TYR A 169 6.69 23.80 -8.21
N GLN A 170 7.71 24.66 -8.25
CA GLN A 170 7.59 26.12 -8.36
C GLN A 170 7.47 26.62 -9.82
N SER A 171 7.91 25.83 -10.81
CA SER A 171 7.82 26.19 -12.24
C SER A 171 7.16 25.08 -13.06
N THR A 172 6.14 25.44 -13.82
CA THR A 172 5.35 24.57 -14.72
C THR A 172 6.10 24.18 -16.01
N SER A 173 7.42 24.35 -16.09
CA SER A 173 8.19 24.07 -17.32
C SER A 173 8.56 22.58 -17.48
N GLN A 174 7.78 21.70 -16.86
CA GLN A 174 7.74 20.27 -17.15
C GLN A 174 6.29 19.97 -17.53
N GLU A 175 5.93 20.33 -18.77
CA GLU A 175 4.77 19.73 -19.41
C GLU A 175 5.00 18.21 -19.43
N PRO A 176 4.04 17.39 -19.01
CA PRO A 176 4.15 15.95 -19.18
C PRO A 176 4.30 15.66 -20.66
N TYR A 177 5.27 14.82 -21.06
CA TYR A 177 5.38 14.34 -22.43
C TYR A 177 4.03 13.71 -22.84
N THR A 178 3.27 14.39 -23.69
CA THR A 178 2.14 13.81 -24.39
C THR A 178 2.70 13.12 -25.64
N SER A 179 2.79 11.80 -25.61
CA SER A 179 2.82 10.99 -26.83
C SER A 179 1.41 10.59 -27.21
#